data_AF-A0A3A9WD34-F1
#
_entry.id   AF-A0A3A9WD34-F1
#
_cell.length_a   1.000
_cell.length_b   1.000
_cell.length_c   1.000
_cell.angle_alpha   90.00
_cell.angle_beta   90.00
_cell.angle_gamma   90.00
#
_symmetry.space_group_name_H-M   'P 1'
#
loop_
_entity.id
_entity.type
_entity.pdbx_description
1 polymer ?
#
loop_
_entity_poly.entity_id
_entity_poly.type
_entity_poly.pdbx_seq_one_letter_code
_entity_poly.pdbx_strand_id
1 'polypeptide(L)'
;METPQGAYWCRCGAHRATTGHHAVAELVAEWQAHQPQCPARAPRPCQHCGQPTTERAPGNWPAHNACHHAWAARPVEQRRRQQAADRIQARQAQRRKAAVLRAQLRRDGTPEHVINAIVSGGITAAPE
;
A
#
# COMPACT_ATOMS: atom_id res chain seq x y z
N MET A 1 -50.44 -8.58 -9.34
CA MET A 1 -49.02 -8.46 -8.93
C MET A 1 -48.39 -9.82 -9.16
N GLU A 2 -47.38 -9.91 -10.01
CA GLU A 2 -46.66 -11.17 -10.23
C GLU A 2 -45.81 -11.49 -8.99
N THR A 3 -45.95 -12.71 -8.46
CA THR A 3 -45.11 -13.18 -7.36
C THR A 3 -43.69 -13.39 -7.89
N PRO A 4 -42.65 -12.76 -7.32
CA PRO A 4 -41.30 -12.87 -7.83
C PRO A 4 -40.79 -14.31 -7.66
N GLN A 5 -39.98 -14.75 -8.63
CA GLN A 5 -39.36 -16.07 -8.64
C GLN A 5 -37.84 -15.89 -8.76
N GLY A 6 -37.08 -16.78 -8.13
CA GLY A 6 -35.62 -16.77 -8.18
C GLY A 6 -35.06 -18.17 -8.19
N ALA A 7 -33.97 -18.38 -8.93
CA ALA A 7 -33.23 -19.63 -8.93
C ALA A 7 -31.74 -19.37 -9.22
N TYR A 8 -30.86 -20.21 -8.67
CA TYR A 8 -29.45 -20.26 -9.05
C TYR A 8 -29.00 -21.69 -9.32
N TRP A 9 -28.00 -21.83 -10.20
CA TRP A 9 -27.29 -23.07 -10.48
C TRP A 9 -25.79 -22.82 -10.45
N CYS A 10 -25.09 -23.56 -9.61
CA CYS A 10 -23.65 -23.49 -9.45
C CYS A 10 -22.97 -24.69 -10.11
N ARG A 11 -21.76 -24.48 -10.64
CA ARG A 11 -20.93 -25.54 -11.24
C ARG A 11 -20.51 -26.64 -10.25
N CYS A 12 -20.62 -26.41 -8.94
CA CYS A 12 -20.38 -27.44 -7.93
C CYS A 12 -21.60 -28.34 -7.66
N GLY A 13 -22.69 -28.19 -8.41
CA GLY A 13 -23.94 -28.95 -8.24
C GLY A 13 -24.94 -28.31 -7.27
N ALA A 14 -24.56 -27.26 -6.54
CA ALA A 14 -25.49 -26.51 -5.69
C ALA A 14 -26.51 -25.76 -6.55
N HIS A 15 -27.79 -25.99 -6.30
CA HIS A 15 -28.88 -25.33 -6.99
C HIS A 15 -30.08 -25.17 -6.04
N ARG A 16 -30.84 -24.09 -6.21
CA ARG A 16 -32.04 -23.82 -5.43
C ARG A 16 -32.98 -22.92 -6.22
N ALA A 17 -34.28 -23.11 -6.03
CA ALA A 17 -35.33 -22.29 -6.61
C ALA A 17 -36.36 -21.92 -5.53
N THR A 18 -36.93 -20.72 -5.62
CA THR A 18 -37.92 -20.23 -4.65
C THR A 18 -38.87 -19.20 -5.28
N THR A 19 -39.97 -18.93 -4.58
CA THR A 19 -40.98 -17.94 -4.98
C THR A 19 -41.38 -17.07 -3.79
N GLY A 20 -41.69 -15.80 -4.05
CA GLY A 20 -42.04 -14.80 -3.03
C GLY A 20 -40.89 -13.86 -2.68
N HIS A 21 -41.21 -12.59 -2.40
CA HIS A 21 -40.22 -11.51 -2.23
C HIS A 21 -39.16 -11.82 -1.15
N HIS A 22 -39.59 -12.27 0.03
CA HIS A 22 -38.69 -12.60 1.13
C HIS A 22 -37.77 -13.78 0.77
N ALA A 23 -38.34 -14.82 0.18
CA ALA A 23 -37.58 -16.02 -0.15
C ALA A 23 -36.54 -15.76 -1.26
N VAL A 24 -36.85 -14.88 -2.23
CA VAL A 24 -35.87 -14.45 -3.25
C VAL A 24 -34.72 -13.64 -2.63
N ALA A 25 -34.99 -12.79 -1.63
CA ALA A 25 -33.93 -12.05 -0.94
C ALA A 25 -32.98 -12.99 -0.18
N GLU A 26 -33.53 -13.99 0.52
CA GLU A 26 -32.74 -15.04 1.18
C GLU A 26 -31.91 -15.85 0.18
N LEU A 27 -32.48 -16.18 -0.97
CA LEU A 27 -31.78 -16.89 -2.05
C LEU A 27 -30.57 -16.11 -2.57
N VAL A 28 -30.69 -14.79 -2.71
CA VAL A 28 -29.57 -13.92 -3.11
C VAL A 28 -28.47 -13.91 -2.05
N ALA A 29 -28.83 -13.83 -0.77
CA ALA A 29 -27.87 -13.86 0.34
C ALA A 29 -27.13 -15.22 0.39
N GLU A 30 -27.85 -16.33 0.22
CA GLU A 30 -27.27 -17.67 0.14
C GLU A 30 -26.27 -17.79 -1.02
N TRP A 31 -26.64 -17.30 -2.20
CA TRP A 31 -25.74 -17.29 -3.37
C TRP A 31 -24.48 -16.46 -3.13
N GLN A 32 -24.60 -15.27 -2.53
CA GLN A 32 -23.46 -14.41 -2.20
C GLN A 32 -22.51 -15.07 -1.20
N ALA A 33 -23.03 -15.80 -0.20
CA ALA A 33 -22.23 -16.56 0.75
C ALA A 33 -21.55 -17.79 0.10
N HIS A 34 -22.22 -18.44 -0.86
CA HIS A 34 -21.72 -19.63 -1.54
C HIS A 34 -20.58 -19.32 -2.54
N GLN A 35 -20.69 -18.23 -3.31
CA GLN A 35 -19.72 -17.89 -4.36
C GLN A 35 -18.24 -17.97 -3.97
N PRO A 36 -17.78 -17.40 -2.84
CA PRO A 36 -16.36 -17.43 -2.46
C PRO A 36 -15.89 -18.82 -2.04
N GLN A 37 -16.78 -19.67 -1.51
CA GLN A 37 -16.45 -21.00 -0.98
C GLN A 37 -16.73 -22.13 -1.99
N CYS A 38 -17.20 -21.80 -3.19
CA CYS A 38 -17.58 -22.79 -4.18
C CYS A 38 -16.39 -23.69 -4.57
N PRO A 39 -16.49 -25.03 -4.38
CA PRO A 39 -15.40 -25.96 -4.67
C PRO A 39 -15.15 -26.13 -6.19
N ALA A 40 -16.08 -25.71 -7.04
CA ALA A 40 -15.89 -25.68 -8.50
C ALA A 40 -15.05 -24.48 -8.97
N ARG A 41 -14.64 -23.57 -8.09
CA ARG A 41 -13.66 -22.53 -8.43
C ARG A 41 -12.29 -23.18 -8.59
N ALA A 42 -11.89 -23.40 -9.83
CA ALA A 42 -10.54 -23.85 -10.13
C ALA A 42 -9.51 -22.85 -9.58
N PRO A 43 -8.56 -23.29 -8.75
CA PRO A 43 -7.50 -22.41 -8.27
C PRO A 43 -6.63 -21.97 -9.44
N ARG A 44 -6.27 -20.70 -9.45
CA ARG A 44 -5.36 -20.10 -10.44
C ARG A 44 -4.11 -19.59 -9.72
N PRO A 45 -2.95 -19.50 -10.37
CA PRO A 45 -1.77 -18.95 -9.74
C PRO A 45 -2.00 -17.49 -9.35
N CYS A 46 -1.70 -17.15 -8.09
CA CYS A 46 -1.70 -15.77 -7.61
C CYS A 46 -0.68 -14.95 -8.40
N GLN A 47 -1.09 -13.80 -8.95
CA GLN A 47 -0.19 -12.96 -9.76
C GLN A 47 1.01 -12.38 -9.00
N HIS A 48 0.96 -12.36 -7.67
CA HIS A 48 2.02 -11.75 -6.85
C HIS A 48 2.98 -12.77 -6.23
N CYS A 49 2.52 -13.96 -5.87
CA CYS A 49 3.34 -14.99 -5.21
C CYS A 49 3.38 -16.34 -5.94
N GLY A 50 2.62 -16.51 -7.03
CA GLY A 50 2.56 -17.76 -7.80
C GLY A 50 1.74 -18.89 -7.16
N GLN A 51 1.45 -18.81 -5.86
CA GLN A 51 0.71 -19.86 -5.15
C GLN A 51 -0.75 -19.96 -5.62
N PRO A 52 -1.34 -21.17 -5.68
CA PRO A 52 -2.73 -21.37 -6.12
C PRO A 52 -3.72 -20.60 -5.23
N THR A 53 -4.69 -19.91 -5.84
CA THR A 53 -5.72 -19.16 -5.14
C THR A 53 -7.06 -19.20 -5.88
N THR A 54 -8.16 -19.17 -5.12
CA THR A 54 -9.53 -18.99 -5.62
C THR A 54 -10.03 -17.55 -5.41
N GLU A 55 -9.23 -16.72 -4.74
CA GLU A 55 -9.50 -15.31 -4.47
C GLU A 55 -9.32 -14.46 -5.73
N ARG A 56 -10.04 -13.34 -5.75
CA ARG A 56 -9.90 -12.31 -6.79
C ARG A 56 -9.76 -10.96 -6.10
N ALA A 57 -8.65 -10.30 -6.38
CA ALA A 57 -8.44 -8.93 -5.97
C ALA A 57 -9.18 -7.97 -6.93
N PRO A 58 -9.31 -6.67 -6.60
CA PRO A 58 -9.97 -5.68 -7.46
C PRO A 58 -9.41 -5.74 -8.89
N GLY A 59 -10.29 -5.79 -9.89
CA GLY A 59 -9.91 -5.96 -11.30
C GLY A 59 -9.96 -7.40 -11.83
N ASN A 60 -10.56 -8.35 -11.10
CA ASN A 60 -10.81 -9.74 -11.53
C ASN A 60 -9.56 -10.62 -11.74
N TRP A 61 -8.40 -10.18 -11.27
CA TRP A 61 -7.16 -10.94 -11.35
C TRP A 61 -7.07 -11.96 -10.19
N PRO A 62 -6.57 -13.18 -10.45
CA PRO A 62 -6.36 -14.17 -9.40
C PRO A 62 -5.20 -13.72 -8.50
N ALA A 63 -5.53 -13.34 -7.27
CA ALA A 63 -4.55 -12.91 -6.28
C ALA A 63 -5.13 -13.09 -4.88
N HIS A 64 -4.29 -13.52 -3.94
CA HIS A 64 -4.63 -13.43 -2.51
C HIS A 64 -4.82 -11.96 -2.14
N ASN A 65 -5.84 -11.65 -1.34
CA ASN A 65 -6.11 -10.32 -0.82
C ASN A 65 -4.89 -9.76 -0.09
N ALA A 66 -4.24 -10.56 0.76
CA ALA A 66 -3.03 -10.17 1.47
C ALA A 66 -1.88 -9.81 0.52
N CYS A 67 -1.66 -10.62 -0.53
CA CYS A 67 -0.62 -10.34 -1.52
C CYS A 67 -0.92 -9.06 -2.32
N HIS A 68 -2.19 -8.84 -2.69
CA HIS A 68 -2.61 -7.63 -3.39
C HIS A 68 -2.41 -6.38 -2.52
N HIS A 69 -2.83 -6.40 -1.25
CA HIS A 69 -2.64 -5.27 -0.34
C HIS A 69 -1.16 -4.97 -0.10
N ALA A 70 -0.34 -6.01 0.09
CA ALA A 70 1.11 -5.84 0.22
C ALA A 70 1.74 -5.23 -1.05
N TRP A 71 1.31 -5.68 -2.24
CA TRP A 71 1.76 -5.11 -3.51
C TRP A 71 1.32 -3.64 -3.67
N ALA A 72 0.06 -3.34 -3.37
CA ALA A 72 -0.52 -1.99 -3.46
C ALA A 72 0.13 -1.00 -2.47
N ALA A 73 0.67 -1.49 -1.34
CA ALA A 73 1.38 -0.66 -0.37
C ALA A 73 2.81 -0.28 -0.80
N ARG A 74 3.44 -1.02 -1.73
CA ARG A 74 4.85 -0.82 -2.13
C ARG A 74 5.17 0.62 -2.57
N PRO A 75 4.36 1.31 -3.39
CA PRO A 75 4.68 2.69 -3.81
C PRO A 75 4.67 3.69 -2.65
N VAL A 76 3.86 3.46 -1.61
CA VAL A 76 3.82 4.31 -0.41
C VAL A 76 5.08 4.09 0.42
N GLU A 77 5.47 2.83 0.64
CA GLU A 77 6.70 2.49 1.35
C GLU A 77 7.95 3.01 0.62
N GLN A 78 8.00 2.87 -0.70
CA GLN A 78 9.09 3.39 -1.52
C GLN A 78 9.22 4.92 -1.39
N ARG A 79 8.10 5.66 -1.44
CA ARG A 79 8.10 7.12 -1.20
C ARG A 79 8.61 7.47 0.20
N ARG A 80 8.22 6.74 1.24
CA ARG A 80 8.72 6.96 2.60
C ARG A 80 10.23 6.73 2.71
N ARG A 81 10.74 5.67 2.08
CA ARG A 81 12.18 5.37 2.03
C ARG A 81 12.95 6.48 1.30
N GLN A 82 12.42 6.97 0.18
CA GLN A 82 13.04 8.07 -0.55
C GLN A 82 13.10 9.35 0.30
N GLN A 83 12.00 9.76 0.92
CA GLN A 83 11.97 10.93 1.80
C GLN A 83 12.94 10.81 2.98
N ALA A 84 13.07 9.62 3.56
CA ALA A 84 14.06 9.36 4.60
C ALA A 84 15.50 9.50 4.07
N ALA A 85 15.79 8.95 2.89
CA ALA A 85 17.09 9.09 2.24
C ALA A 85 17.41 10.56 1.93
N ASP A 86 16.45 11.33 1.40
CA ASP A 86 16.63 12.75 1.08
C ASP A 86 16.94 13.58 2.33
N ARG A 87 16.25 13.32 3.45
CA ARG A 87 16.54 13.97 4.75
C ARG A 87 17.95 13.66 5.25
N ILE A 88 18.42 12.42 5.08
CA ILE A 88 19.78 12.03 5.46
C ILE A 88 20.80 12.74 4.56
N GLN A 89 20.57 12.75 3.25
CA GLN A 89 21.44 13.44 2.29
C GLN A 89 21.50 14.95 2.57
N ALA A 90 20.38 15.60 2.85
CA ALA A 90 20.31 17.01 3.22
C ALA A 90 21.14 17.31 4.48
N ARG A 91 20.99 16.49 5.55
CA ARG A 91 21.80 16.63 6.77
C ARG A 91 23.29 16.42 6.51
N GLN A 92 23.66 15.46 5.67
CA GLN A 92 25.05 15.23 5.29
C GLN A 92 25.61 16.38 4.45
N ALA A 93 24.83 16.97 3.55
CA ALA A 93 25.22 18.13 2.77
C ALA A 93 25.43 19.36 3.67
N GLN A 94 24.54 19.59 4.64
CA GLN A 94 24.67 20.68 5.62
C GLN A 94 25.93 20.50 6.48
N ARG A 95 26.21 19.28 6.96
CA ARG A 95 27.45 18.97 7.70
C ARG A 95 28.71 19.23 6.85
N ARG A 96 28.68 18.87 5.56
CA ARG A 96 29.79 19.15 4.64
C ARG A 96 30.01 20.65 4.44
N LYS A 97 28.95 21.43 4.18
CA LYS A 97 29.02 22.89 4.08
C LYS A 97 29.58 23.53 5.35
N ALA A 98 29.11 23.08 6.52
CA ALA A 98 29.59 23.55 7.81
C ALA A 98 31.08 23.24 8.04
N ALA A 99 31.55 22.05 7.66
CA ALA A 99 32.95 21.67 7.77
C ALA A 99 33.86 22.53 6.87
N VAL A 100 33.43 22.78 5.63
CA VAL A 100 34.15 23.66 4.70
C VAL A 100 34.23 25.09 5.24
N LEU A 101 33.12 25.64 5.73
CA LEU A 101 33.08 26.98 6.31
C LEU A 101 33.98 27.10 7.55
N ARG A 102 33.94 26.10 8.45
CA ARG A 102 34.86 26.04 9.60
C ARG A 102 36.32 26.06 9.17
N ALA A 103 36.69 25.25 8.17
CA ALA A 103 38.05 25.19 7.67
C ALA A 103 38.49 26.52 7.07
N GLN A 104 37.61 27.22 6.35
CA GLN A 104 37.88 28.55 5.82
C GLN A 104 38.13 29.57 6.93
N LEU A 105 37.22 29.69 7.89
CA LEU A 105 37.34 30.67 8.98
C LEU A 105 38.57 30.43 9.87
N ARG A 106 38.95 29.17 10.08
CA ARG A 106 40.20 28.81 10.77
C ARG A 106 41.43 29.30 10.02
N ARG A 107 41.46 29.16 8.68
CA ARG A 107 42.55 29.69 7.85
C ARG A 107 42.63 31.20 7.91
N ASP A 108 41.48 31.87 8.02
CA ASP A 108 41.37 33.32 8.12
C ASP A 108 41.70 33.86 9.53
N GLY A 109 42.11 32.99 10.47
CA GLY A 109 42.51 33.38 11.83
C GLY A 109 41.34 33.69 12.77
N THR A 110 40.12 33.28 12.42
CA THR A 110 38.93 33.56 13.22
C THR A 110 38.96 32.77 14.54
N PRO A 111 38.70 33.38 15.71
CA PRO A 111 38.64 32.67 16.99
C PRO A 111 37.51 31.62 17.03
N GLU A 112 37.73 30.49 17.69
CA GLU A 112 36.80 29.35 17.63
C GLU A 112 35.40 29.61 18.22
N HIS A 113 35.28 30.50 19.20
CA HIS A 113 33.97 30.89 19.73
C HIS A 113 33.12 31.64 18.68
N VAL A 114 33.76 32.45 17.83
CA VAL A 114 33.12 33.17 16.73
C VAL A 114 32.77 32.21 15.59
N ILE A 115 33.65 31.27 15.26
CA ILE A 115 33.38 30.22 14.26
C ILE A 115 32.15 29.41 14.65
N ASN A 116 32.05 28.99 15.91
CA ASN A 116 30.91 28.22 16.38
C ASN A 116 29.61 29.04 16.35
N ALA A 117 29.66 30.35 16.64
CA ALA A 117 28.51 31.23 16.51
C ALA A 117 28.05 31.39 15.04
N ILE A 118 28.98 31.65 14.12
CA ILE A 118 28.70 31.81 12.68
C ILE A 118 28.17 30.51 12.07
N VAL A 119 28.81 29.38 12.37
CA VAL A 119 28.42 28.09 11.79
C VAL A 119 27.08 27.63 12.37
N SER A 120 26.84 27.83 13.66
CA SER A 120 25.54 27.50 14.26
C SER A 120 24.42 28.40 13.75
N GLY A 121 24.69 29.70 13.55
CA GLY A 121 23.72 30.67 13.01
C GLY A 121 23.49 30.56 11.49
N GLY A 122 24.52 30.23 10.71
CA GLY A 122 24.40 30.01 9.26
C GLY A 122 23.74 28.68 8.89
N ILE A 123 23.75 27.70 9.81
CA ILE A 123 23.05 26.42 9.68
C ILE A 123 21.54 26.59 9.92
N THR A 124 21.13 27.51 10.79
CA THR A 124 19.71 27.81 11.06
C THR A 124 19.09 28.81 10.07
N ALA A 125 19.89 29.68 9.46
CA ALA A 125 19.42 30.69 8.50
C ALA A 125 19.18 30.17 7.06
N ALA A 126 19.19 28.86 6.84
CA ALA A 126 18.80 28.27 5.54
C ALA A 126 17.38 27.65 5.59
N PRO A 127 16.31 28.46 5.49
CA PRO A 127 15.05 28.00 4.95
C PRO A 127 14.84 28.52 3.51
N GLU A 128 14.37 27.59 2.67
CA GLU A 128 13.72 27.74 1.35
C GLU A 128 14.58 28.07 0.12
#